data_AF-A0A368KKX0-F1
#
_entry.id   AF-A0A368KKX0-F1
#
_cell.length_a   1.000
_cell.length_b   1.000
_cell.length_c   1.000
_cell.angle_alpha   90.00
_cell.angle_beta   90.00
_cell.angle_gamma   90.00
#
_symmetry.space_group_name_H-M   'P 1'
#
loop_
_entity.id
_entity.type
_entity.pdbx_description
1 polymer ?
#
loop_
_entity_poly.entity_id
_entity_poly.type
_entity_poly.pdbx_seq_one_letter_code
_entity_poly.pdbx_strand_id
1 'polypeptide(L)'
;MKSIPFFVVTLIVAAMASFCPTLQAQAPSAPAEANSPQPFKFNPEEVLLVAHIRADRLFNTKYMEGQPVEVITAFGQKYGGVDPMKFTSLTFVLTFPVEMSEEPKLLAIVKTAETLHEETFFAGIDEIAEHVIPQEDVAKAAPQLRGKVFLDNRLPIPVLASHLIDEHTFLVGDERFVVPVVQEGAVEKVAVLTQQFATVPEHVDLAAVVKLAPIRQKIEKFGFPFPKKFEQAPYDAESVSVQLSLVDRIQANLQIEAVDEAASKRLEKLLLSILDEGKQSLFNSVHEMQASDDKLTVAMGKYQQRILTTWFQTLIPTREGKKLHLQLPPEGADTTEQHAILTGAITALLIPALDRTREAAQHVRSQINMRLITTAMLQYSITFGALPAQASTDDNGKKLLSWRVHLLPYLDEEELYDQFHLDEPWDSEHNKKLISQMPATYRDPSSKAPKFYTTYLVPLGKDMAFEQPTKETQAKSPLGLKFASFTDGIDQTIMLVNAEDEAAVPWTKPADLEVDRSDAWKHLRNVRIFALQVGYADGAQDFISPKQSNEFILSLLLRNDGQSSTE
;
A
#
# COMPACT_ATOMS: atom_id res chain seq x y z
N MET A 1 -23.86 -13.59 10.83
CA MET A 1 -23.97 -13.96 9.39
C MET A 1 -23.61 -12.77 8.47
N LYS A 2 -22.55 -11.99 8.75
CA LYS A 2 -22.15 -10.82 7.93
C LYS A 2 -20.61 -10.75 7.74
N SER A 3 -19.95 -11.87 7.49
CA SER A 3 -18.47 -11.94 7.40
C SER A 3 -17.97 -12.83 6.25
N ILE A 4 -18.76 -12.97 5.19
CA ILE A 4 -18.44 -13.80 4.02
C ILE A 4 -18.87 -13.02 2.77
N PRO A 5 -18.03 -12.07 2.29
CA PRO A 5 -17.45 -12.24 0.95
C PRO A 5 -16.08 -11.54 0.87
N PHE A 6 -15.00 -12.23 1.28
CA PHE A 6 -13.64 -11.68 1.15
C PHE A 6 -12.80 -12.43 0.11
N PHE A 7 -13.13 -13.67 -0.29
CA PHE A 7 -12.14 -14.57 -0.90
C PHE A 7 -11.73 -14.29 -2.37
N VAL A 8 -12.61 -13.78 -3.23
CA VAL A 8 -12.27 -13.48 -4.65
C VAL A 8 -11.50 -12.18 -4.76
N VAL A 9 -11.89 -11.18 -3.97
CA VAL A 9 -11.12 -9.95 -3.75
C VAL A 9 -9.83 -10.26 -3.00
N THR A 10 -9.79 -11.26 -2.11
CA THR A 10 -8.55 -11.71 -1.44
C THR A 10 -7.60 -12.43 -2.39
N LEU A 11 -8.02 -13.04 -3.48
CA LEU A 11 -7.06 -13.58 -4.46
C LEU A 11 -6.41 -12.44 -5.27
N ILE A 12 -7.17 -11.38 -5.53
CA ILE A 12 -6.70 -10.12 -6.12
C ILE A 12 -5.84 -9.35 -5.10
N VAL A 13 -6.20 -9.35 -3.82
CA VAL A 13 -5.55 -8.61 -2.71
C VAL A 13 -4.39 -9.39 -2.07
N ALA A 14 -4.35 -10.72 -2.09
CA ALA A 14 -3.23 -11.53 -1.59
C ALA A 14 -2.04 -11.47 -2.55
N ALA A 15 -2.30 -11.33 -3.85
CA ALA A 15 -1.27 -10.92 -4.81
C ALA A 15 -0.80 -9.47 -4.55
N MET A 16 -1.68 -8.57 -4.09
CA MET A 16 -1.33 -7.19 -3.72
C MET A 16 -0.59 -7.06 -2.38
N ALA A 17 -0.86 -7.93 -1.41
CA ALA A 17 -0.30 -7.83 -0.05
C ALA A 17 1.21 -8.12 0.01
N SER A 18 1.79 -8.67 -1.05
CA SER A 18 3.23 -8.98 -1.09
C SER A 18 4.06 -8.03 -1.95
N PHE A 19 3.51 -7.28 -2.92
CA PHE A 19 4.34 -6.51 -3.88
C PHE A 19 3.67 -5.28 -4.54
N CYS A 20 2.81 -4.51 -3.87
CA CYS A 20 2.31 -3.24 -4.40
C CYS A 20 2.63 -2.04 -3.48
N PRO A 21 3.56 -1.14 -3.87
CA PRO A 21 3.55 0.24 -3.38
C PRO A 21 2.37 0.98 -4.04
N THR A 22 1.64 1.77 -3.26
CA THR A 22 0.44 2.53 -3.67
C THR A 22 0.74 3.78 -4.49
N LEU A 23 -0.26 4.24 -5.25
CA LEU A 23 -0.65 5.66 -5.29
C LEU A 23 -2.19 5.80 -5.38
N GLN A 24 -2.68 7.02 -5.19
CA GLN A 24 -3.78 7.52 -4.35
C GLN A 24 -4.76 8.47 -5.11
N ALA A 25 -6.08 8.25 -5.04
CA ALA A 25 -7.05 9.24 -5.53
C ALA A 25 -6.91 10.63 -4.83
N GLN A 26 -6.60 11.68 -5.60
CA GLN A 26 -6.66 13.10 -5.22
C GLN A 26 -7.95 13.74 -5.77
N ALA A 27 -8.59 14.65 -5.01
CA ALA A 27 -9.72 15.46 -5.47
C ALA A 27 -9.18 16.75 -6.13
N PRO A 28 -9.92 17.36 -7.09
CA PRO A 28 -9.36 18.28 -8.08
C PRO A 28 -9.06 19.67 -7.53
N SER A 29 -7.84 20.15 -7.77
CA SER A 29 -7.49 21.58 -7.63
C SER A 29 -8.09 22.41 -8.78
N ALA A 30 -8.44 23.66 -8.48
CA ALA A 30 -8.82 24.64 -9.50
C ALA A 30 -7.64 24.91 -10.46
N PRO A 31 -7.92 25.28 -11.74
CA PRO A 31 -6.97 25.09 -12.82
C PRO A 31 -5.79 26.06 -12.69
N ALA A 32 -4.65 25.53 -12.24
CA ALA A 32 -3.37 26.04 -12.72
C ALA A 32 -3.42 25.99 -14.25
N GLU A 33 -2.96 27.07 -14.92
CA GLU A 33 -2.97 27.18 -16.38
C GLU A 33 -2.60 25.84 -17.02
N ALA A 34 -3.58 25.29 -17.75
CA ALA A 34 -3.59 23.91 -18.19
C ALA A 34 -2.41 23.63 -19.14
N ASN A 35 -1.29 23.19 -18.57
CA ASN A 35 -0.59 22.08 -19.18
C ASN A 35 -1.54 20.91 -19.07
N SER A 36 -2.37 20.73 -20.11
CA SER A 36 -3.28 19.58 -20.21
C SER A 36 -2.51 18.34 -19.80
N PRO A 37 -2.98 17.53 -18.81
CA PRO A 37 -2.32 16.28 -18.49
C PRO A 37 -2.21 15.54 -19.82
N GLN A 38 -0.96 15.28 -20.25
CA GLN A 38 -0.79 14.63 -21.53
C GLN A 38 -1.57 13.33 -21.48
N PRO A 39 -2.36 13.00 -22.51
CA PRO A 39 -3.09 11.75 -22.52
C PRO A 39 -2.08 10.64 -22.27
N PHE A 40 -2.31 9.84 -21.23
CA PHE A 40 -1.43 8.73 -20.90
C PHE A 40 -1.30 7.86 -22.14
N LYS A 41 -0.07 7.72 -22.62
CA LYS A 41 0.26 6.81 -23.71
C LYS A 41 0.85 5.55 -23.12
N PHE A 42 0.39 4.38 -23.56
CA PHE A 42 0.94 3.14 -23.05
C PHE A 42 2.42 3.04 -23.44
N ASN A 43 3.29 3.12 -22.43
CA ASN A 43 4.74 2.97 -22.58
C ASN A 43 5.19 1.65 -21.92
N PRO A 44 5.58 0.63 -22.70
CA PRO A 44 6.13 -0.62 -22.16
C PRO A 44 7.37 -0.42 -21.28
N GLU A 45 8.11 0.68 -21.44
CA GLU A 45 9.31 0.96 -20.64
C GLU A 45 8.99 1.34 -19.19
N GLU A 46 7.76 1.76 -18.89
CA GLU A 46 7.30 2.07 -17.53
C GLU A 46 6.82 0.82 -16.79
N VAL A 47 6.73 -0.33 -17.46
CA VAL A 47 6.30 -1.59 -16.83
C VAL A 47 7.39 -2.06 -15.87
N LEU A 48 7.05 -2.05 -14.58
CA LEU A 48 7.92 -2.53 -13.51
C LEU A 48 7.76 -4.03 -13.32
N LEU A 49 6.52 -4.52 -13.21
CA LEU A 49 6.24 -5.90 -12.86
C LEU A 49 5.23 -6.49 -13.83
N VAL A 50 5.52 -7.71 -14.29
CA VAL A 50 4.53 -8.58 -14.90
C VAL A 50 4.48 -9.88 -14.11
N ALA A 51 3.30 -10.26 -13.63
CA ALA A 51 3.07 -11.48 -12.87
C ALA A 51 1.97 -12.32 -13.51
N HIS A 52 2.23 -13.59 -13.74
CA HIS A 52 1.33 -14.55 -14.36
C HIS A 52 0.99 -15.68 -13.39
N ILE A 53 -0.29 -16.02 -13.31
CA ILE A 53 -0.82 -17.09 -12.46
C ILE A 53 -1.62 -18.06 -13.34
N ARG A 54 -1.33 -19.36 -13.20
CA ARG A 54 -2.16 -20.45 -13.76
C ARG A 54 -3.29 -20.76 -12.78
N ALA A 55 -4.37 -20.03 -12.95
CA ALA A 55 -5.48 -20.01 -12.00
C ALA A 55 -6.20 -21.37 -11.94
N ASP A 56 -6.35 -22.05 -13.07
CA ASP A 56 -6.97 -23.37 -13.16
C ASP A 56 -6.27 -24.43 -12.29
N ARG A 57 -4.94 -24.43 -12.26
CA ARG A 57 -4.16 -25.36 -11.44
C ARG A 57 -4.36 -25.10 -9.94
N LEU A 58 -4.45 -23.84 -9.54
CA LEU A 58 -4.69 -23.46 -8.14
C LEU A 58 -6.13 -23.75 -7.71
N PHE A 59 -7.10 -23.47 -8.59
CA PHE A 59 -8.53 -23.64 -8.33
C PHE A 59 -8.98 -25.10 -8.23
N ASN A 60 -8.24 -26.01 -8.86
CA ASN A 60 -8.50 -27.45 -8.82
C ASN A 60 -7.76 -28.18 -7.67
N THR A 61 -7.25 -27.46 -6.68
CA THR A 61 -6.59 -28.07 -5.52
C THR A 61 -7.59 -28.48 -4.44
N LYS A 62 -7.23 -29.47 -3.60
CA LYS A 62 -8.03 -29.87 -2.42
C LYS A 62 -8.29 -28.74 -1.44
N TYR A 63 -7.41 -27.72 -1.40
CA TYR A 63 -7.62 -26.55 -0.57
C TYR A 63 -8.91 -25.81 -0.95
N MET A 64 -9.20 -25.75 -2.26
CA MET A 64 -10.35 -25.06 -2.80
C MET A 64 -11.67 -25.81 -2.54
N GLU A 65 -11.64 -27.12 -2.32
CA GLU A 65 -12.83 -27.89 -1.89
C GLU A 65 -13.38 -27.41 -0.54
N GLY A 66 -12.53 -26.85 0.33
CA GLY A 66 -12.93 -26.28 1.61
C GLY A 66 -13.33 -24.80 1.57
N GLN A 67 -13.24 -24.16 0.39
CA GLN A 67 -13.59 -22.75 0.20
C GLN A 67 -15.04 -22.62 -0.28
N PRO A 68 -15.70 -21.46 -0.07
CA PRO A 68 -17.07 -21.24 -0.52
C PRO A 68 -17.13 -21.00 -2.05
N VAL A 69 -16.73 -21.98 -2.84
CA VAL A 69 -16.60 -21.87 -4.31
C VAL A 69 -17.93 -21.53 -4.97
N GLU A 70 -19.05 -22.01 -4.44
CA GLU A 70 -20.39 -21.69 -4.93
C GLU A 70 -20.72 -20.20 -4.73
N VAL A 71 -20.23 -19.61 -3.64
CA VAL A 71 -20.40 -18.17 -3.38
C VAL A 71 -19.52 -17.35 -4.34
N ILE A 72 -18.31 -17.81 -4.60
CA ILE A 72 -17.38 -17.19 -5.56
C ILE A 72 -17.98 -17.19 -6.96
N THR A 73 -18.46 -18.34 -7.42
CA THR A 73 -19.12 -18.52 -8.71
C THR A 73 -20.37 -17.66 -8.80
N ALA A 74 -21.27 -17.74 -7.82
CA ALA A 74 -22.51 -16.95 -7.82
C ALA A 74 -22.23 -15.45 -7.79
N PHE A 75 -21.24 -15.00 -7.03
CA PHE A 75 -20.82 -13.59 -6.99
C PHE A 75 -20.30 -13.11 -8.33
N GLY A 76 -19.36 -13.85 -8.94
CA GLY A 76 -18.78 -13.47 -10.22
C GLY A 76 -19.81 -13.50 -11.35
N GLN A 77 -20.70 -14.50 -11.38
CA GLN A 77 -21.79 -14.55 -12.35
C GLN A 77 -22.76 -13.39 -12.17
N LYS A 78 -23.14 -13.06 -10.92
CA LYS A 78 -24.09 -11.99 -10.65
C LYS A 78 -23.54 -10.61 -11.04
N TYR A 79 -22.33 -10.27 -10.61
CA TYR A 79 -21.81 -8.91 -10.75
C TYR A 79 -20.84 -8.74 -11.92
N GLY A 80 -20.03 -9.75 -12.22
CA GLY A 80 -19.03 -9.74 -13.30
C GLY A 80 -19.50 -10.41 -14.60
N GLY A 81 -20.57 -11.19 -14.57
CA GLY A 81 -21.04 -11.97 -15.72
C GLY A 81 -20.14 -13.13 -16.11
N VAL A 82 -19.29 -13.61 -15.19
CA VAL A 82 -18.32 -14.70 -15.43
C VAL A 82 -18.09 -15.51 -14.14
N ASP A 83 -17.93 -16.83 -14.26
CA ASP A 83 -17.51 -17.68 -13.15
C ASP A 83 -15.99 -17.56 -12.90
N PRO A 84 -15.55 -16.98 -11.77
CA PRO A 84 -14.13 -16.82 -11.48
C PRO A 84 -13.41 -18.17 -11.35
N MET A 85 -14.13 -19.25 -11.02
CA MET A 85 -13.58 -20.60 -10.94
C MET A 85 -13.25 -21.19 -12.32
N LYS A 86 -13.66 -20.54 -13.41
CA LYS A 86 -13.31 -20.89 -14.80
C LYS A 86 -12.12 -20.11 -15.34
N PHE A 87 -11.52 -19.21 -14.56
CA PHE A 87 -10.32 -18.52 -14.99
C PHE A 87 -9.18 -19.53 -15.18
N THR A 88 -8.57 -19.49 -16.37
CA THR A 88 -7.42 -20.33 -16.73
C THR A 88 -6.12 -19.63 -16.39
N SER A 89 -6.07 -18.30 -16.56
CA SER A 89 -4.90 -17.53 -16.16
C SER A 89 -5.23 -16.09 -15.78
N LEU A 90 -4.42 -15.54 -14.88
CA LEU A 90 -4.45 -14.14 -14.48
C LEU A 90 -3.06 -13.56 -14.73
N THR A 91 -2.96 -12.49 -15.51
CA THR A 91 -1.70 -11.76 -15.71
C THR A 91 -1.84 -10.32 -15.24
N PHE A 92 -1.02 -9.93 -14.27
CA PHE A 92 -0.96 -8.58 -13.74
C PHE A 92 0.20 -7.82 -14.36
N VAL A 93 -0.03 -6.57 -14.74
CA VAL A 93 0.96 -5.63 -15.24
C VAL A 93 0.89 -4.39 -14.35
N LEU A 94 2.02 -4.05 -13.72
CA LEU A 94 2.15 -2.88 -12.86
C LEU A 94 3.14 -1.90 -13.49
N THR A 95 2.72 -0.66 -13.68
CA THR A 95 3.61 0.44 -14.10
C THR A 95 4.28 1.10 -12.90
N PHE A 96 5.42 1.73 -13.14
CA PHE A 96 6.11 2.54 -12.16
C PHE A 96 6.54 3.85 -12.80
N PRO A 97 5.60 4.81 -12.92
CA PRO A 97 5.82 6.04 -13.67
C PRO A 97 6.92 6.85 -13.01
N VAL A 98 7.77 7.51 -13.81
CA VAL A 98 8.96 8.22 -13.32
C VAL A 98 8.58 9.46 -12.51
N GLU A 99 7.47 10.13 -12.83
CA GLU A 99 7.00 11.31 -12.10
C GLU A 99 6.37 10.96 -10.75
N MET A 100 6.67 11.74 -9.71
CA MET A 100 6.13 11.51 -8.35
C MET A 100 4.65 11.85 -8.22
N SER A 101 4.13 12.72 -9.09
CA SER A 101 2.70 13.03 -9.18
C SER A 101 1.90 11.96 -9.91
N GLU A 102 2.57 11.00 -10.57
CA GLU A 102 1.91 9.91 -11.28
C GLU A 102 1.90 8.62 -10.48
N GLU A 103 0.79 7.91 -10.60
CA GLU A 103 0.47 6.75 -9.78
C GLU A 103 0.84 5.45 -10.49
N PRO A 104 1.42 4.43 -9.82
CA PRO A 104 1.45 3.08 -10.35
C PRO A 104 0.06 2.65 -10.77
N LYS A 105 -0.02 2.16 -12.00
CA LYS A 105 -1.27 1.68 -12.57
C LYS A 105 -1.20 0.17 -12.67
N LEU A 106 -2.31 -0.47 -12.33
CA LEU A 106 -2.47 -1.91 -12.40
C LEU A 106 -3.41 -2.28 -13.53
N LEU A 107 -3.01 -3.27 -14.32
CA LEU A 107 -3.83 -3.93 -15.31
C LEU A 107 -3.82 -5.43 -15.04
N ALA A 108 -4.99 -6.05 -14.98
CA ALA A 108 -5.15 -7.49 -15.01
C ALA A 108 -5.69 -7.92 -16.38
N ILE A 109 -5.04 -8.93 -16.96
CA ILE A 109 -5.47 -9.65 -18.15
C ILE A 109 -5.97 -11.00 -17.65
N VAL A 110 -7.26 -11.26 -17.85
CA VAL A 110 -7.91 -12.47 -17.36
C VAL A 110 -8.27 -13.34 -18.55
N LYS A 111 -7.86 -14.60 -18.51
CA LYS A 111 -8.32 -15.64 -19.45
C LYS A 111 -9.24 -16.61 -18.74
N THR A 112 -10.30 -17.04 -19.42
CA THR A 112 -11.31 -17.95 -18.89
C THR A 112 -11.64 -19.06 -19.88
N ALA A 113 -12.02 -20.22 -19.36
CA ALA A 113 -12.55 -21.33 -20.18
C ALA A 113 -14.04 -21.15 -20.53
N GLU A 114 -14.73 -20.23 -19.85
CA GLU A 114 -16.12 -19.88 -20.14
C GLU A 114 -16.19 -18.91 -21.33
N THR A 115 -17.22 -19.04 -22.16
CA THR A 115 -17.52 -18.08 -23.23
C THR A 115 -18.17 -16.85 -22.62
N LEU A 116 -17.53 -15.70 -22.77
CA LEU A 116 -18.01 -14.41 -22.29
C LEU A 116 -18.97 -13.78 -23.30
N HIS A 117 -20.02 -13.16 -22.77
CA HIS A 117 -20.99 -12.40 -23.56
C HIS A 117 -20.95 -10.93 -23.17
N GLU A 118 -20.85 -10.05 -24.16
CA GLU A 118 -20.76 -8.61 -23.94
C GLU A 118 -21.99 -8.04 -23.20
N GLU A 119 -23.17 -8.64 -23.42
CA GLU A 119 -24.43 -8.23 -22.77
C GLU A 119 -24.43 -8.49 -21.26
N THR A 120 -23.74 -9.53 -20.80
CA THR A 120 -23.71 -9.93 -19.38
C THR A 120 -22.42 -9.50 -18.68
N PHE A 121 -21.36 -9.23 -19.44
CA PHE A 121 -20.06 -8.84 -18.91
C PHE A 121 -20.15 -7.56 -18.07
N PHE A 122 -19.89 -7.68 -16.76
CA PHE A 122 -20.02 -6.61 -15.77
C PHE A 122 -21.41 -5.94 -15.70
N ALA A 123 -22.47 -6.58 -16.20
CA ALA A 123 -23.81 -5.97 -16.24
C ALA A 123 -24.40 -5.74 -14.83
N GLY A 124 -24.02 -6.55 -13.84
CA GLY A 124 -24.48 -6.40 -12.46
C GLY A 124 -23.62 -5.49 -11.58
N ILE A 125 -22.53 -4.91 -12.10
CA ILE A 125 -21.56 -4.18 -11.28
C ILE A 125 -22.19 -2.95 -10.59
N ASP A 126 -23.24 -2.38 -11.19
CA ASP A 126 -24.00 -1.23 -10.68
C ASP A 126 -24.60 -1.48 -9.28
N GLU A 127 -24.80 -2.75 -8.88
CA GLU A 127 -25.32 -3.10 -7.55
C GLU A 127 -24.27 -3.01 -6.43
N ILE A 128 -22.98 -3.04 -6.77
CA ILE A 128 -21.90 -3.13 -5.78
C ILE A 128 -20.84 -2.05 -5.91
N ALA A 129 -20.72 -1.40 -7.07
CA ALA A 129 -19.85 -0.26 -7.25
C ALA A 129 -20.47 0.99 -6.60
N GLU A 130 -19.61 1.88 -6.09
CA GLU A 130 -20.06 3.16 -5.53
C GLU A 130 -20.68 4.04 -6.62
N HIS A 131 -20.04 4.03 -7.79
CA HIS A 131 -20.50 4.77 -8.95
C HIS A 131 -20.12 4.04 -10.22
N VAL A 132 -21.01 4.00 -11.20
CA VAL A 132 -20.71 3.48 -12.54
C VAL A 132 -20.96 4.58 -13.55
N ILE A 133 -19.97 4.83 -14.40
CA ILE A 133 -20.06 5.86 -15.43
C ILE A 133 -21.11 5.41 -16.46
N PRO A 134 -22.09 6.26 -16.82
CA PRO A 134 -23.10 5.91 -17.82
C PRO A 134 -22.48 5.45 -19.13
N GLN A 135 -23.01 4.36 -19.70
CA GLN A 135 -22.45 3.75 -20.91
C GLN A 135 -22.42 4.73 -22.09
N GLU A 136 -23.36 5.67 -22.17
CA GLU A 136 -23.38 6.71 -23.21
C GLU A 136 -22.16 7.63 -23.14
N ASP A 137 -21.68 7.95 -21.94
CA ASP A 137 -20.53 8.81 -21.75
C ASP A 137 -19.22 8.05 -21.96
N VAL A 138 -19.19 6.77 -21.54
CA VAL A 138 -18.11 5.84 -21.89
C VAL A 138 -18.00 5.70 -23.42
N ALA A 139 -19.11 5.51 -24.12
CA ALA A 139 -19.11 5.36 -25.58
C ALA A 139 -18.66 6.63 -26.32
N LYS A 140 -18.92 7.83 -25.77
CA LYS A 140 -18.40 9.09 -26.32
C LYS A 140 -16.90 9.24 -26.09
N ALA A 141 -16.42 8.94 -24.89
CA ALA A 141 -15.03 9.13 -24.52
C ALA A 141 -14.11 8.03 -25.08
N ALA A 142 -14.54 6.76 -25.00
CA ALA A 142 -13.79 5.58 -25.37
C ALA A 142 -14.67 4.62 -26.20
N PRO A 143 -14.93 4.94 -27.49
CA PRO A 143 -15.87 4.18 -28.33
C PRO A 143 -15.46 2.73 -28.59
N GLN A 144 -14.18 2.39 -28.41
CA GLN A 144 -13.66 1.04 -28.56
C GLN A 144 -13.79 0.21 -27.26
N LEU A 145 -14.15 0.83 -26.13
CA LEU A 145 -14.24 0.15 -24.83
C LEU A 145 -15.51 -0.70 -24.74
N ARG A 146 -15.35 -2.00 -24.93
CA ARG A 146 -16.38 -3.03 -24.69
C ARG A 146 -16.43 -3.45 -23.21
N GLY A 147 -16.98 -2.61 -22.35
CA GLY A 147 -17.11 -2.89 -20.91
C GLY A 147 -17.60 -1.70 -20.10
N LYS A 148 -17.31 -1.70 -18.80
CA LYS A 148 -17.78 -0.71 -17.83
C LYS A 148 -16.63 0.09 -17.24
N VAL A 149 -16.90 1.34 -16.86
CA VAL A 149 -16.00 2.17 -16.06
C VAL A 149 -16.70 2.51 -14.75
N PHE A 150 -16.05 2.25 -13.61
CA PHE A 150 -16.70 2.34 -12.30
C PHE A 150 -15.72 2.68 -11.18
N LEU A 151 -16.27 3.23 -10.11
CA LEU A 151 -15.61 3.58 -8.86
C LEU A 151 -15.94 2.55 -7.79
N ASP A 152 -14.93 2.08 -7.07
CA ASP A 152 -15.13 1.22 -5.90
C ASP A 152 -14.14 1.62 -4.81
N ASN A 153 -14.61 2.38 -3.82
CA ASN A 153 -13.78 2.89 -2.73
C ASN A 153 -13.21 1.79 -1.82
N ARG A 154 -13.67 0.54 -1.96
CA ARG A 154 -13.08 -0.62 -1.27
C ARG A 154 -11.76 -1.04 -1.89
N LEU A 155 -11.49 -0.63 -3.13
CA LEU A 155 -10.26 -0.93 -3.85
C LEU A 155 -9.35 0.30 -3.85
N PRO A 156 -8.02 0.14 -3.68
CA PRO A 156 -7.08 1.24 -3.71
C PRO A 156 -6.75 1.67 -5.16
N ILE A 157 -7.75 1.66 -6.05
CA ILE A 157 -7.66 2.06 -7.46
C ILE A 157 -8.73 3.14 -7.64
N PRO A 158 -8.37 4.37 -8.03
CA PRO A 158 -9.31 5.48 -8.09
C PRO A 158 -10.53 5.17 -8.96
N VAL A 159 -10.30 4.77 -10.21
CA VAL A 159 -11.36 4.42 -11.17
C VAL A 159 -10.93 3.14 -11.89
N LEU A 160 -11.83 2.18 -11.97
CA LEU A 160 -11.63 0.92 -12.66
C LEU A 160 -12.30 0.96 -14.03
N ALA A 161 -11.67 0.30 -15.00
CA ALA A 161 -12.32 -0.01 -16.26
C ALA A 161 -12.17 -1.50 -16.58
N SER A 162 -13.19 -2.06 -17.21
CA SER A 162 -13.19 -3.40 -17.79
C SER A 162 -13.31 -3.33 -19.30
N HIS A 163 -12.66 -4.27 -20.00
CA HIS A 163 -12.73 -4.36 -21.45
C HIS A 163 -12.68 -5.80 -21.94
N LEU A 164 -13.71 -6.22 -22.66
CA LEU A 164 -13.76 -7.53 -23.29
C LEU A 164 -12.92 -7.53 -24.59
N ILE A 165 -11.79 -8.24 -24.57
CA ILE A 165 -10.91 -8.39 -25.75
C ILE A 165 -11.55 -9.36 -26.74
N ASP A 166 -11.87 -10.56 -26.26
CA ASP A 166 -12.49 -11.65 -27.02
C ASP A 166 -13.38 -12.49 -26.09
N GLU A 167 -13.99 -13.55 -26.62
CA GLU A 167 -14.92 -14.41 -25.86
C GLU A 167 -14.27 -15.16 -24.67
N HIS A 168 -12.95 -15.14 -24.54
CA HIS A 168 -12.22 -15.84 -23.47
C HIS A 168 -11.19 -14.97 -22.75
N THR A 169 -11.07 -13.69 -23.12
CA THR A 169 -10.06 -12.78 -22.61
C THR A 169 -10.65 -11.40 -22.33
N PHE A 170 -10.39 -10.86 -21.15
CA PHE A 170 -10.76 -9.50 -20.81
C PHE A 170 -9.68 -8.80 -19.98
N LEU A 171 -9.74 -7.47 -19.99
CA LEU A 171 -8.95 -6.58 -19.16
C LEU A 171 -9.80 -6.06 -18.01
N VAL A 172 -9.18 -5.90 -16.84
CA VAL A 172 -9.75 -5.14 -15.72
C VAL A 172 -8.61 -4.47 -14.95
N GLY A 173 -8.75 -3.19 -14.62
CA GLY A 173 -7.68 -2.45 -13.95
C GLY A 173 -7.97 -0.96 -13.88
N ASP A 174 -6.93 -0.18 -13.62
CA ASP A 174 -7.01 1.28 -13.59
C ASP A 174 -7.52 1.81 -14.94
N GLU A 175 -8.56 2.65 -14.91
CA GLU A 175 -9.14 3.27 -16.10
C GLU A 175 -8.09 4.01 -16.93
N ARG A 176 -7.16 4.70 -16.27
CA ARG A 176 -6.06 5.47 -16.86
C ARG A 176 -5.01 4.57 -17.52
N PHE A 177 -5.17 3.25 -17.44
CA PHE A 177 -4.34 2.25 -18.10
C PHE A 177 -5.15 1.47 -19.14
N VAL A 178 -6.32 0.95 -18.76
CA VAL A 178 -7.18 0.16 -19.65
C VAL A 178 -7.66 0.98 -20.84
N VAL A 179 -8.21 2.18 -20.61
CA VAL A 179 -8.81 2.98 -21.69
C VAL A 179 -7.78 3.35 -22.77
N PRO A 180 -6.56 3.84 -22.42
CA PRO A 180 -5.54 4.13 -23.42
C PRO A 180 -5.04 2.89 -24.17
N VAL A 181 -4.86 1.75 -23.48
CA VAL A 181 -4.48 0.49 -24.13
C VAL A 181 -5.49 0.09 -25.21
N VAL A 182 -6.78 0.28 -24.92
CA VAL A 182 -7.87 -0.04 -25.86
C VAL A 182 -7.92 0.96 -27.01
N GLN A 183 -7.94 2.26 -26.72
CA GLN A 183 -8.05 3.31 -27.74
C GLN A 183 -6.86 3.33 -28.71
N GLU A 184 -5.65 3.03 -28.24
CA GLU A 184 -4.44 2.98 -29.06
C GLU A 184 -4.28 1.69 -29.86
N GLY A 185 -5.19 0.72 -29.70
CA GLY A 185 -5.02 -0.63 -30.26
C GLY A 185 -3.79 -1.35 -29.71
N ALA A 186 -3.36 -1.02 -28.49
CA ALA A 186 -2.17 -1.56 -27.85
C ALA A 186 -2.40 -2.88 -27.10
N VAL A 187 -3.61 -3.46 -27.22
CA VAL A 187 -3.97 -4.75 -26.63
C VAL A 187 -2.96 -5.84 -27.03
N GLU A 188 -2.53 -5.87 -28.29
CA GLU A 188 -1.50 -6.83 -28.75
C GLU A 188 -0.14 -6.58 -28.07
N LYS A 189 0.25 -5.32 -27.85
CA LYS A 189 1.50 -4.98 -27.15
C LYS A 189 1.48 -5.44 -25.69
N VAL A 190 0.33 -5.28 -25.03
CA VAL A 190 0.11 -5.81 -23.68
C VAL A 190 0.12 -7.35 -23.69
N ALA A 191 -0.49 -7.97 -24.71
CA ALA A 191 -0.44 -9.42 -24.88
C ALA A 191 1.00 -9.94 -25.09
N VAL A 192 1.88 -9.20 -25.77
CA VAL A 192 3.31 -9.53 -25.90
C VAL A 192 4.00 -9.61 -24.54
N LEU A 193 3.62 -8.78 -23.55
CA LEU A 193 4.15 -8.90 -22.17
C LEU A 193 3.82 -10.25 -21.53
N THR A 194 2.79 -10.94 -22.03
CA THR A 194 2.41 -12.29 -21.56
C THR A 194 3.17 -13.40 -22.28
N GLN A 195 3.74 -13.15 -23.47
CA GLN A 195 4.45 -14.16 -24.26
C GLN A 195 5.70 -14.70 -23.55
N GLN A 196 6.34 -13.88 -22.70
CA GLN A 196 7.47 -14.34 -21.89
C GLN A 196 7.10 -15.49 -20.93
N PHE A 197 5.81 -15.68 -20.63
CA PHE A 197 5.33 -16.80 -19.82
C PHE A 197 4.92 -18.02 -20.64
N ALA A 198 4.88 -17.93 -21.97
CA ALA A 198 4.61 -19.09 -22.83
C ALA A 198 5.73 -20.16 -22.74
N THR A 199 6.94 -19.76 -22.36
CA THR A 199 8.09 -20.65 -22.17
C THR A 199 8.24 -21.15 -20.74
N VAL A 200 7.37 -20.70 -19.82
CA VAL A 200 7.42 -21.12 -18.42
C VAL A 200 6.96 -22.58 -18.29
N PRO A 201 7.75 -23.45 -17.62
CA PRO A 201 7.42 -24.87 -17.50
C PRO A 201 6.02 -25.14 -16.93
N GLU A 202 5.35 -26.20 -17.39
CA GLU A 202 3.95 -26.54 -17.03
C GLU A 202 3.65 -26.69 -15.53
N HIS A 203 4.67 -27.04 -14.74
CA HIS A 203 4.53 -27.24 -13.29
C HIS A 203 4.57 -25.93 -12.48
N VAL A 204 4.96 -24.82 -13.10
CA VAL A 204 5.01 -23.50 -12.45
C VAL A 204 3.59 -22.91 -12.41
N ASP A 205 3.13 -22.58 -11.21
CA ASP A 205 1.79 -22.06 -10.97
C ASP A 205 1.76 -20.53 -10.94
N LEU A 206 2.86 -19.90 -10.52
CA LEU A 206 3.05 -18.45 -10.51
C LEU A 206 4.42 -18.08 -11.08
N ALA A 207 4.47 -17.08 -11.96
CA ALA A 207 5.72 -16.53 -12.49
C ALA A 207 5.66 -15.00 -12.48
N ALA A 208 6.70 -14.34 -11.99
CA ALA A 208 6.78 -12.89 -11.92
C ALA A 208 8.12 -12.40 -12.45
N VAL A 209 8.12 -11.26 -13.14
CA VAL A 209 9.32 -10.60 -13.68
C VAL A 209 9.27 -9.13 -13.31
N VAL A 210 10.26 -8.67 -12.55
CA VAL A 210 10.49 -7.26 -12.21
C VAL A 210 11.58 -6.71 -13.13
N LYS A 211 11.26 -5.67 -13.90
CA LYS A 211 12.20 -4.93 -14.75
C LYS A 211 12.79 -3.77 -13.97
N LEU A 212 14.11 -3.61 -14.01
CA LEU A 212 14.77 -2.58 -13.18
C LEU A 212 14.94 -1.24 -13.89
N ALA A 213 14.58 -1.13 -15.18
CA ALA A 213 14.69 0.12 -15.93
C ALA A 213 13.88 1.28 -15.31
N PRO A 214 12.58 1.12 -14.95
CA PRO A 214 11.83 2.18 -14.28
C PRO A 214 12.44 2.62 -12.94
N ILE A 215 12.98 1.65 -12.19
CA ILE A 215 13.62 1.91 -10.90
C ILE A 215 14.88 2.76 -11.07
N ARG A 216 15.72 2.45 -12.06
CA ARG A 216 16.93 3.24 -12.36
C ARG A 216 16.59 4.69 -12.66
N GLN A 217 15.59 4.94 -13.52
CA GLN A 217 15.17 6.29 -13.86
C GLN A 217 14.70 7.09 -12.64
N LYS A 218 13.98 6.47 -11.69
CA LYS A 218 13.64 7.13 -10.42
C LYS A 218 14.84 7.39 -9.53
N ILE A 219 15.78 6.44 -9.42
CA ILE A 219 16.99 6.63 -8.61
C ILE A 219 17.82 7.80 -9.14
N GLU A 220 17.94 7.94 -10.46
CA GLU A 220 18.64 9.06 -11.10
C GLU A 220 17.97 10.41 -10.77
N LYS A 221 16.64 10.43 -10.69
CA LYS A 221 15.86 11.65 -10.43
C LYS A 221 15.75 12.02 -8.94
N PHE A 222 15.58 11.03 -8.06
CA PHE A 222 15.22 11.24 -6.65
C PHE A 222 16.25 10.69 -5.65
N GLY A 223 17.27 9.98 -6.12
CA GLY A 223 18.29 9.35 -5.28
C GLY A 223 17.94 7.92 -4.85
N PHE A 224 18.93 7.22 -4.28
CA PHE A 224 18.82 5.81 -3.89
C PHE A 224 18.23 5.66 -2.48
N PRO A 225 17.07 4.99 -2.30
CA PRO A 225 16.39 4.93 -1.01
C PRO A 225 16.81 3.73 -0.14
N PHE A 226 17.75 2.88 -0.56
CA PHE A 226 18.13 1.69 0.21
C PHE A 226 19.53 1.81 0.80
N PRO A 227 19.94 0.92 1.74
CA PRO A 227 21.29 0.92 2.26
C PRO A 227 22.33 0.86 1.13
N LYS A 228 23.41 1.66 1.24
CA LYS A 228 24.44 1.83 0.19
C LYS A 228 24.97 0.53 -0.41
N LYS A 229 25.00 -0.56 0.34
CA LYS A 229 25.44 -1.87 -0.16
C LYS A 229 24.62 -2.41 -1.34
N PHE A 230 23.39 -1.91 -1.54
CA PHE A 230 22.50 -2.29 -2.64
C PHE A 230 22.48 -1.28 -3.78
N GLU A 231 23.19 -0.16 -3.66
CA GLU A 231 23.13 0.98 -4.61
C GLU A 231 23.44 0.56 -6.04
N GLN A 232 24.36 -0.39 -6.19
CA GLN A 232 24.78 -0.90 -7.50
C GLN A 232 23.79 -1.94 -8.09
N ALA A 233 22.95 -2.57 -7.27
CA ALA A 233 22.12 -3.69 -7.71
C ALA A 233 21.13 -3.31 -8.84
N PRO A 234 20.43 -2.16 -8.81
CA PRO A 234 19.58 -1.73 -9.90
C PRO A 234 20.31 -1.51 -11.23
N TYR A 235 21.60 -1.18 -11.20
CA TYR A 235 22.41 -0.94 -12.40
C TYR A 235 23.06 -2.22 -12.93
N ASP A 236 23.30 -3.20 -12.07
CA ASP A 236 23.89 -4.48 -12.46
C ASP A 236 22.86 -5.49 -12.98
N ALA A 237 21.58 -5.37 -12.58
CA ALA A 237 20.50 -6.26 -12.99
C ALA A 237 19.57 -5.62 -14.03
N GLU A 238 19.30 -6.33 -15.13
CA GLU A 238 18.25 -5.98 -16.09
C GLU A 238 16.87 -6.33 -15.53
N SER A 239 16.75 -7.54 -14.98
CA SER A 239 15.51 -8.02 -14.40
C SER A 239 15.73 -9.05 -13.29
N VAL A 240 14.73 -9.17 -12.42
CA VAL A 240 14.63 -10.20 -11.39
C VAL A 240 13.35 -10.96 -11.63
N SER A 241 13.42 -12.28 -11.68
CA SER A 241 12.26 -13.13 -11.93
C SER A 241 12.13 -14.22 -10.87
N VAL A 242 10.88 -14.54 -10.53
CA VAL A 242 10.51 -15.56 -9.55
C VAL A 242 9.51 -16.50 -10.20
N GLN A 243 9.71 -17.80 -10.05
CA GLN A 243 8.77 -18.84 -10.46
C GLN A 243 8.44 -19.71 -9.25
N LEU A 244 7.16 -19.93 -8.98
CA LEU A 244 6.68 -20.76 -7.88
C LEU A 244 5.85 -21.91 -8.44
N SER A 245 6.17 -23.11 -7.98
CA SER A 245 5.36 -24.32 -8.12
C SER A 245 4.85 -24.67 -6.72
N LEU A 246 3.56 -24.87 -6.61
CA LEU A 246 2.81 -25.01 -5.36
C LEU A 246 1.88 -26.23 -5.39
N VAL A 247 1.44 -26.66 -6.58
CA VAL A 247 0.42 -27.71 -6.73
C VAL A 247 1.04 -29.11 -6.74
N ASP A 248 1.85 -29.43 -7.75
CA ASP A 248 2.42 -30.79 -7.91
C ASP A 248 3.68 -30.99 -7.07
N ARG A 249 4.39 -29.90 -6.84
CA ARG A 249 5.62 -29.83 -6.04
C ARG A 249 5.78 -28.45 -5.49
N ILE A 250 6.50 -28.37 -4.39
CA ILE A 250 6.82 -27.13 -3.73
C ILE A 250 8.22 -26.71 -4.16
N GLN A 251 8.29 -25.76 -5.08
CA GLN A 251 9.55 -25.28 -5.67
C GLN A 251 9.47 -23.77 -5.95
N ALA A 252 10.52 -23.03 -5.64
CA ALA A 252 10.72 -21.64 -6.01
C ALA A 252 12.04 -21.48 -6.78
N ASN A 253 12.01 -20.81 -7.92
CA ASN A 253 13.19 -20.45 -8.68
C ASN A 253 13.29 -18.93 -8.71
N LEU A 254 14.39 -18.38 -8.21
CA LEU A 254 14.78 -16.99 -8.38
C LEU A 254 15.82 -16.93 -9.50
N GLN A 255 15.63 -16.03 -10.46
CA GLN A 255 16.61 -15.76 -11.49
C GLN A 255 16.86 -14.26 -11.60
N ILE A 256 18.12 -13.86 -11.61
CA ILE A 256 18.55 -12.48 -11.85
C ILE A 256 19.26 -12.46 -13.21
N GLU A 257 18.77 -11.63 -14.12
CA GLU A 257 19.42 -11.38 -15.41
C GLU A 257 20.28 -10.13 -15.29
N ALA A 258 21.59 -10.29 -15.40
CA ALA A 258 22.55 -9.20 -15.31
C ALA A 258 22.74 -8.50 -16.66
N VAL A 259 23.12 -7.21 -16.62
CA VAL A 259 23.41 -6.42 -17.84
C VAL A 259 24.57 -7.01 -18.65
N ASP A 260 25.56 -7.57 -17.96
CA ASP A 260 26.72 -8.24 -18.54
C ASP A 260 27.32 -9.31 -17.59
N GLU A 261 28.33 -10.03 -18.07
CA GLU A 261 28.99 -11.07 -17.28
C GLU A 261 29.77 -10.50 -16.08
N ALA A 262 30.27 -9.27 -16.12
CA ALA A 262 30.97 -8.65 -15.00
C ALA A 262 29.98 -8.27 -13.89
N ALA A 263 28.82 -7.73 -14.26
CA ALA A 263 27.68 -7.45 -13.39
C ALA A 263 27.15 -8.72 -12.75
N SER A 264 27.07 -9.83 -13.50
CA SER A 264 26.65 -11.13 -12.95
C SER A 264 27.53 -11.57 -11.77
N LYS A 265 28.85 -11.36 -11.84
CA LYS A 265 29.78 -11.68 -10.74
C LYS A 265 29.59 -10.78 -9.53
N ARG A 266 29.28 -9.50 -9.74
CA ARG A 266 28.99 -8.54 -8.65
C ARG A 266 27.69 -8.91 -7.94
N LEU A 267 26.66 -9.24 -8.69
CA LEU A 267 25.36 -9.69 -8.18
C LEU A 267 25.48 -11.04 -7.46
N GLU A 268 26.30 -11.98 -7.95
CA GLU A 268 26.60 -13.24 -7.25
C GLU A 268 27.16 -12.97 -5.86
N LYS A 269 28.17 -12.10 -5.77
CA LYS A 269 28.80 -11.72 -4.50
C LYS A 269 27.81 -11.04 -3.56
N LEU A 270 26.95 -10.15 -4.10
CA LEU A 270 25.91 -9.49 -3.32
C LEU A 270 24.89 -10.51 -2.79
N LEU A 271 24.42 -11.43 -3.63
CA LEU A 271 23.46 -12.47 -3.25
C LEU A 271 24.05 -13.39 -2.17
N LEU A 272 25.29 -13.84 -2.33
CA LEU A 272 25.99 -14.63 -1.31
C LEU A 272 26.14 -13.88 0.02
N SER A 273 26.42 -12.57 -0.03
CA SER A 273 26.45 -11.73 1.18
C SER A 273 25.08 -11.65 1.87
N ILE A 274 23.99 -11.50 1.10
CA ILE A 274 22.62 -11.49 1.64
C ILE A 274 22.29 -12.84 2.28
N LEU A 275 22.65 -13.94 1.62
CA LEU A 275 22.43 -15.29 2.14
C LEU A 275 23.20 -15.55 3.43
N ASP A 276 24.47 -15.08 3.53
CA ASP A 276 25.26 -15.22 4.75
C ASP A 276 24.73 -14.37 5.91
N GLU A 277 24.28 -13.14 5.63
CA GLU A 277 23.61 -12.31 6.64
C GLU A 277 22.31 -12.96 7.15
N GLY A 278 21.47 -13.46 6.24
CA GLY A 278 20.25 -14.19 6.59
C GLY A 278 20.54 -15.46 7.40
N LYS A 279 21.62 -16.16 7.05
CA LYS A 279 22.15 -17.30 7.81
C LYS A 279 22.50 -16.91 9.23
N GLN A 280 23.36 -15.91 9.40
CA GLN A 280 23.78 -15.46 10.74
C GLN A 280 22.58 -15.05 11.59
N SER A 281 21.62 -14.32 11.02
CA SER A 281 20.39 -13.92 11.72
C SER A 281 19.58 -15.11 12.23
N LEU A 282 19.30 -16.11 11.38
CA LEU A 282 18.56 -17.29 11.80
C LEU A 282 19.31 -18.13 12.84
N PHE A 283 20.63 -18.29 12.69
CA PHE A 283 21.44 -19.01 13.66
C PHE A 283 21.50 -18.30 15.03
N ASN A 284 21.42 -16.96 15.06
CA ASN A 284 21.31 -16.21 16.30
C ASN A 284 19.98 -16.53 17.02
N SER A 285 18.84 -16.54 16.31
CA SER A 285 17.55 -16.94 16.90
C SER A 285 17.57 -18.38 17.41
N VAL A 286 18.20 -19.30 16.68
CA VAL A 286 18.39 -20.66 17.15
C VAL A 286 19.23 -20.72 18.42
N HIS A 287 20.29 -19.91 18.51
CA HIS A 287 21.14 -19.84 19.69
C HIS A 287 20.35 -19.35 20.92
N GLU A 288 19.49 -18.34 20.75
CA GLU A 288 18.58 -17.85 21.80
C GLU A 288 17.62 -18.94 22.28
N MET A 289 17.02 -19.71 21.35
CA MET A 289 16.15 -20.84 21.71
C MET A 289 16.90 -21.92 22.50
N GLN A 290 18.16 -22.18 22.15
CA GLN A 290 19.00 -23.15 22.87
C GLN A 290 19.47 -22.66 24.24
N ALA A 291 19.44 -21.35 24.48
CA ALA A 291 19.75 -20.72 25.76
C ALA A 291 18.52 -20.58 26.69
N SER A 292 17.34 -21.02 26.26
CA SER A 292 16.10 -20.97 27.05
C SER A 292 16.10 -21.95 28.22
N ASP A 293 15.39 -21.61 29.30
CA ASP A 293 15.14 -22.50 30.44
C ASP A 293 14.13 -23.62 30.11
N ASP A 294 13.31 -23.44 29.07
CA ASP A 294 12.32 -24.44 28.65
C ASP A 294 12.94 -25.54 27.79
N LYS A 295 12.85 -26.79 28.26
CA LYS A 295 13.42 -27.97 27.59
C LYS A 295 12.84 -28.21 26.19
N LEU A 296 11.56 -27.88 25.97
CA LEU A 296 10.94 -28.04 24.65
C LEU A 296 11.51 -27.01 23.66
N THR A 297 11.68 -25.76 24.09
CA THR A 297 12.30 -24.68 23.30
C THR A 297 13.75 -25.02 22.95
N VAL A 298 14.53 -25.53 23.90
CA VAL A 298 15.91 -26.00 23.65
C VAL A 298 15.94 -27.13 22.63
N ALA A 299 15.02 -28.10 22.73
CA ALA A 299 14.91 -29.20 21.77
C ALA A 299 14.53 -28.70 20.37
N MET A 300 13.61 -27.74 20.27
CA MET A 300 13.24 -27.08 19.02
C MET A 300 14.42 -26.33 18.40
N GLY A 301 15.20 -25.60 19.21
CA GLY A 301 16.41 -24.92 18.75
C GLY A 301 17.45 -25.91 18.18
N LYS A 302 17.67 -27.06 18.82
CA LYS A 302 18.56 -28.10 18.27
C LYS A 302 18.06 -28.68 16.95
N TYR A 303 16.76 -28.93 16.85
CA TYR A 303 16.12 -29.39 15.62
C TYR A 303 16.30 -28.36 14.49
N GLN A 304 15.99 -27.09 14.74
CA GLN A 304 16.14 -26.00 13.77
C GLN A 304 17.60 -25.81 13.34
N GLN A 305 18.56 -25.88 14.26
CA GLN A 305 20.00 -25.79 13.92
C GLN A 305 20.39 -26.84 12.88
N ARG A 306 19.95 -28.09 13.06
CA ARG A 306 20.26 -29.20 12.15
C ARG A 306 19.67 -28.93 10.76
N ILE A 307 18.40 -28.55 10.69
CA ILE A 307 17.71 -28.26 9.42
C ILE A 307 18.37 -27.08 8.70
N LEU A 308 18.61 -25.97 9.40
CA LEU A 308 19.22 -24.77 8.82
C LEU A 308 20.65 -25.04 8.31
N THR A 309 21.43 -25.87 9.02
CA THR A 309 22.81 -26.22 8.60
C THR A 309 22.81 -26.96 7.27
N THR A 310 22.01 -28.02 7.15
CA THR A 310 21.87 -28.77 5.89
C THR A 310 21.36 -27.87 4.77
N TRP A 311 20.36 -27.04 5.08
CA TRP A 311 19.76 -26.14 4.10
C TRP A 311 20.77 -25.13 3.53
N PHE A 312 21.47 -24.36 4.37
CA PHE A 312 22.44 -23.35 3.89
C PHE A 312 23.67 -23.97 3.20
N GLN A 313 24.01 -25.24 3.45
CA GLN A 313 25.06 -25.94 2.70
C GLN A 313 24.67 -26.22 1.25
N THR A 314 23.36 -26.32 0.99
CA THR A 314 22.81 -26.66 -0.33
C THR A 314 22.29 -25.44 -1.09
N LEU A 315 22.14 -24.30 -0.41
CA LEU A 315 21.66 -23.05 -1.00
C LEU A 315 22.79 -22.30 -1.72
N ILE A 316 23.18 -22.81 -2.88
CA ILE A 316 24.27 -22.24 -3.67
C ILE A 316 23.67 -21.63 -4.95
N PRO A 317 23.77 -20.31 -5.16
CA PRO A 317 23.38 -19.72 -6.42
C PRO A 317 24.31 -20.20 -7.54
N THR A 318 23.76 -20.55 -8.69
CA THR A 318 24.52 -20.91 -9.89
C THR A 318 24.53 -19.74 -10.87
N ARG A 319 25.60 -19.63 -11.67
CA ARG A 319 25.77 -18.56 -12.64
C ARG A 319 26.06 -19.13 -14.01
N GLU A 320 25.22 -18.79 -14.99
CA GLU A 320 25.32 -19.19 -16.39
C GLU A 320 25.41 -17.94 -17.27
N GLY A 321 26.65 -17.55 -17.60
CA GLY A 321 26.91 -16.31 -18.34
C GLY A 321 26.40 -15.09 -17.58
N LYS A 322 25.36 -14.43 -18.12
CA LYS A 322 24.69 -13.26 -17.53
C LYS A 322 23.60 -13.60 -16.52
N LYS A 323 23.19 -14.86 -16.41
CA LYS A 323 22.05 -15.26 -15.57
C LYS A 323 22.53 -15.88 -14.27
N LEU A 324 21.94 -15.45 -13.18
CA LEU A 324 22.10 -16.06 -11.87
C LEU A 324 20.82 -16.80 -11.53
N HIS A 325 20.95 -18.02 -11.02
CA HIS A 325 19.83 -18.86 -10.64
C HIS A 325 19.97 -19.29 -9.19
N LEU A 326 18.86 -19.29 -8.48
CA LEU A 326 18.76 -19.84 -7.14
C LEU A 326 17.46 -20.63 -7.05
N GLN A 327 17.59 -21.94 -6.91
CA GLN A 327 16.46 -22.87 -6.81
C GLN A 327 16.26 -23.33 -5.37
N LEU A 328 14.99 -23.44 -4.98
CA LEU A 328 14.52 -23.82 -3.66
C LEU A 328 13.39 -24.85 -3.80
N PRO A 329 13.44 -26.01 -3.12
CA PRO A 329 14.65 -26.59 -2.55
C PRO A 329 15.69 -26.86 -3.64
N PRO A 330 16.99 -26.94 -3.29
CA PRO A 330 18.03 -27.28 -4.25
C PRO A 330 17.77 -28.64 -4.92
N GLU A 331 18.30 -28.79 -6.13
CA GLU A 331 18.06 -29.95 -6.98
C GLU A 331 18.50 -31.26 -6.28
N GLY A 332 17.61 -32.25 -6.25
CA GLY A 332 17.86 -33.55 -5.60
C GLY A 332 17.45 -33.66 -4.12
N ALA A 333 16.85 -32.62 -3.52
CA ALA A 333 16.32 -32.69 -2.15
C ALA A 333 15.09 -33.63 -2.02
N ASP A 334 15.11 -34.51 -1.01
CA ASP A 334 14.08 -35.53 -0.79
C ASP A 334 12.75 -34.91 -0.29
N THR A 335 11.62 -35.51 -0.67
CA THR A 335 10.25 -34.95 -0.54
C THR A 335 9.85 -34.51 0.87
N THR A 336 10.38 -35.17 1.90
CA THR A 336 10.08 -34.84 3.31
C THR A 336 10.87 -33.61 3.81
N GLU A 337 12.00 -33.28 3.18
CA GLU A 337 12.84 -32.11 3.50
C GLU A 337 12.38 -30.84 2.78
N GLN A 338 11.58 -30.96 1.71
CA GLN A 338 11.17 -29.85 0.83
C GLN A 338 10.33 -28.78 1.55
N HIS A 339 9.42 -29.19 2.45
CA HIS A 339 8.59 -28.24 3.21
C HIS A 339 9.42 -27.41 4.20
N ALA A 340 10.30 -28.05 4.98
CA ALA A 340 11.13 -27.34 5.96
C ALA A 340 12.19 -26.46 5.29
N ILE A 341 12.75 -26.93 4.16
CA ILE A 341 13.70 -26.17 3.34
C ILE A 341 13.02 -24.97 2.67
N LEU A 342 11.85 -25.13 2.05
CA LEU A 342 11.16 -23.98 1.44
C LEU A 342 10.70 -22.99 2.51
N THR A 343 10.09 -23.45 3.62
CA THR A 343 9.70 -22.55 4.70
C THR A 343 10.93 -21.85 5.30
N GLY A 344 12.05 -22.55 5.53
CA GLY A 344 13.31 -21.94 5.99
C GLY A 344 13.92 -20.95 5.01
N ALA A 345 13.87 -21.24 3.70
CA ALA A 345 14.42 -20.40 2.64
C ALA A 345 13.59 -19.17 2.34
N ILE A 346 12.28 -19.33 2.24
CA ILE A 346 11.32 -18.24 2.18
C ILE A 346 11.48 -17.40 3.45
N THR A 347 11.62 -18.00 4.64
CA THR A 347 11.85 -17.24 5.88
C THR A 347 13.18 -16.49 5.87
N ALA A 348 14.29 -17.07 5.38
CA ALA A 348 15.60 -16.41 5.36
C ALA A 348 15.75 -15.32 4.29
N LEU A 349 15.18 -15.53 3.09
CA LEU A 349 15.20 -14.57 1.99
C LEU A 349 14.14 -13.50 2.21
N LEU A 350 12.97 -13.90 2.71
CA LEU A 350 11.89 -12.99 2.94
C LEU A 350 12.01 -12.28 4.27
N ILE A 351 12.53 -12.76 5.41
CA ILE A 351 12.54 -11.94 6.66
C ILE A 351 13.23 -10.57 6.45
N PRO A 352 14.47 -10.48 5.91
CA PRO A 352 15.12 -9.20 5.66
C PRO A 352 14.43 -8.37 4.56
N ALA A 353 13.74 -9.03 3.62
CA ALA A 353 12.97 -8.37 2.56
C ALA A 353 11.53 -8.00 3.01
N LEU A 354 10.98 -8.70 4.01
CA LEU A 354 9.67 -8.59 4.66
C LEU A 354 9.74 -7.51 5.71
N ASP A 355 10.83 -7.34 6.44
CA ASP A 355 11.01 -6.18 7.29
C ASP A 355 11.04 -4.90 6.45
N ARG A 356 11.68 -4.93 5.27
CA ARG A 356 11.75 -3.78 4.34
C ARG A 356 10.47 -3.56 3.51
N THR A 357 9.74 -4.63 3.15
CA THR A 357 8.41 -4.51 2.52
C THR A 357 7.31 -4.24 3.54
N ARG A 358 7.49 -4.63 4.81
CA ARG A 358 6.64 -4.22 5.94
C ARG A 358 6.84 -2.76 6.25
N GLU A 359 8.07 -2.25 6.24
CA GLU A 359 8.33 -0.81 6.31
C GLU A 359 7.61 -0.08 5.17
N ALA A 360 7.77 -0.53 3.91
CA ALA A 360 7.04 0.01 2.76
C ALA A 360 5.51 -0.06 2.92
N ALA A 361 4.96 -1.21 3.33
CA ALA A 361 3.52 -1.39 3.56
C ALA A 361 3.01 -0.58 4.76
N GLN A 362 3.83 -0.40 5.79
CA GLN A 362 3.55 0.48 6.92
C GLN A 362 3.49 1.94 6.48
N HIS A 363 4.33 2.38 5.53
CA HIS A 363 4.20 3.72 4.92
C HIS A 363 2.93 3.90 4.16
N VAL A 364 2.63 2.96 3.27
CA VAL A 364 1.40 2.96 2.50
C VAL A 364 0.21 3.06 3.45
N ARG A 365 0.20 2.23 4.50
CA ARG A 365 -0.88 2.25 5.48
C ARG A 365 -0.90 3.55 6.28
N SER A 366 0.24 4.15 6.55
CA SER A 366 0.33 5.46 7.19
C SER A 366 -0.21 6.60 6.31
N GLN A 367 0.03 6.55 4.99
CA GLN A 367 -0.56 7.44 3.99
C GLN A 367 -2.08 7.31 3.92
N ILE A 368 -2.57 6.06 3.89
CA ILE A 368 -4.01 5.76 3.94
C ILE A 368 -4.62 6.35 5.22
N ASN A 369 -4.02 6.10 6.38
CA ASN A 369 -4.50 6.63 7.66
C ASN A 369 -4.56 8.16 7.65
N MET A 370 -3.47 8.82 7.23
CA MET A 370 -3.45 10.27 7.06
C MET A 370 -4.57 10.75 6.15
N ARG A 371 -4.88 10.02 5.07
CA ARG A 371 -5.88 10.42 4.06
C ARG A 371 -7.28 10.33 4.59
N LEU A 372 -7.57 9.25 5.31
CA LEU A 372 -8.84 9.06 5.97
C LEU A 372 -9.05 10.15 7.05
N ILE A 373 -8.02 10.47 7.83
CA ILE A 373 -8.11 11.53 8.85
C ILE A 373 -8.35 12.90 8.22
N THR A 374 -7.54 13.30 7.23
CA THR A 374 -7.71 14.61 6.58
C THR A 374 -9.06 14.71 5.85
N THR A 375 -9.50 13.63 5.21
CA THR A 375 -10.81 13.57 4.55
C THR A 375 -11.95 13.71 5.57
N ALA A 376 -11.86 13.05 6.73
CA ALA A 376 -12.83 13.19 7.81
C ALA A 376 -12.88 14.64 8.34
N MET A 377 -11.72 15.31 8.48
CA MET A 377 -11.67 16.74 8.84
C MET A 377 -12.35 17.63 7.80
N LEU A 378 -12.21 17.34 6.50
CA LEU A 378 -12.90 18.06 5.44
C LEU A 378 -14.40 17.80 5.44
N GLN A 379 -14.85 16.56 5.63
CA GLN A 379 -16.28 16.24 5.72
C GLN A 379 -16.92 16.94 6.94
N TYR A 380 -16.20 16.98 8.06
CA TYR A 380 -16.60 17.78 9.22
C TYR A 380 -16.73 19.26 8.84
N SER A 381 -15.76 19.83 8.12
CA SER A 381 -15.80 21.24 7.75
C SER A 381 -16.87 21.58 6.71
N ILE A 382 -17.20 20.67 5.80
CA ILE A 382 -18.33 20.79 4.89
C ILE A 382 -19.65 20.82 5.68
N THR A 383 -19.76 19.96 6.70
CA THR A 383 -20.98 19.82 7.52
C THR A 383 -21.19 21.03 8.43
N PHE A 384 -20.13 21.54 9.05
CA PHE A 384 -20.22 22.57 10.09
C PHE A 384 -19.69 23.95 9.68
N GLY A 385 -19.14 24.09 8.48
CA GLY A 385 -18.61 25.35 7.94
C GLY A 385 -17.27 25.80 8.54
N ALA A 386 -16.61 24.94 9.33
CA ALA A 386 -15.32 25.18 9.97
C ALA A 386 -14.60 23.85 10.24
N LEU A 387 -13.27 23.86 10.29
CA LEU A 387 -12.49 22.71 10.78
C LEU A 387 -12.95 22.31 12.19
N PRO A 388 -12.75 21.05 12.62
CA PRO A 388 -12.96 20.68 14.00
C PRO A 388 -12.05 21.52 14.92
N ALA A 389 -12.54 21.93 16.08
CA ALA A 389 -11.66 22.53 17.07
C ALA A 389 -10.74 21.45 17.67
N GLN A 390 -9.57 21.86 18.16
CA GLN A 390 -8.60 20.97 18.81
C GLN A 390 -9.23 20.11 19.92
N ALA A 391 -10.17 20.69 20.67
CA ALA A 391 -10.92 20.01 21.69
C ALA A 391 -12.32 20.60 21.87
N SER A 392 -13.27 19.78 22.28
CA SER A 392 -14.51 20.26 22.90
C SER A 392 -14.21 20.81 24.31
N THR A 393 -14.99 21.80 24.74
CA THR A 393 -14.86 22.41 26.08
C THR A 393 -16.20 22.45 26.81
N ASP A 394 -16.15 22.45 28.13
CA ASP A 394 -17.32 22.77 28.96
C ASP A 394 -17.61 24.28 28.99
N ASP A 395 -18.68 24.67 29.68
CA ASP A 395 -19.10 26.06 29.86
C ASP A 395 -18.01 26.95 30.51
N ASN A 396 -17.05 26.34 31.21
CA ASN A 396 -15.92 27.03 31.84
C ASN A 396 -14.66 27.07 30.96
N GLY A 397 -14.71 26.49 29.76
CA GLY A 397 -13.58 26.39 28.84
C GLY A 397 -12.61 25.24 29.17
N LYS A 398 -12.98 24.33 30.07
CA LYS A 398 -12.17 23.14 30.38
C LYS A 398 -12.27 22.15 29.22
N LYS A 399 -11.12 21.70 28.69
CA LYS A 399 -11.08 20.70 27.62
C LYS A 399 -11.69 19.37 28.08
N LEU A 400 -12.51 18.78 27.22
CA LEU A 400 -13.20 17.51 27.44
C LEU A 400 -12.58 16.40 26.58
N LEU A 401 -12.95 16.35 25.30
CA LEU A 401 -12.54 15.34 24.32
C LEU A 401 -11.73 15.94 23.17
N SER A 402 -10.83 15.14 22.59
CA SER A 402 -10.04 15.47 21.39
C SER A 402 -10.93 15.60 20.15
N TRP A 403 -10.49 16.41 19.18
CA TRP A 403 -11.01 16.42 17.80
C TRP A 403 -11.17 15.02 17.20
N ARG A 404 -10.31 14.07 17.57
CA ARG A 404 -10.35 12.67 17.11
C ARG A 404 -11.65 11.96 17.50
N VAL A 405 -12.24 12.27 18.65
CA VAL A 405 -13.54 11.69 19.05
C VAL A 405 -14.65 12.25 18.17
N HIS A 406 -14.61 13.54 17.85
CA HIS A 406 -15.62 14.21 17.02
C HIS A 406 -15.55 13.86 15.54
N LEU A 407 -14.48 13.21 15.09
CA LEU A 407 -14.34 12.68 13.74
C LEU A 407 -14.83 11.25 13.56
N LEU A 408 -15.14 10.52 14.63
CA LEU A 408 -15.56 9.11 14.55
C LEU A 408 -16.73 8.86 13.58
N PRO A 409 -17.79 9.69 13.53
CA PRO A 409 -18.89 9.49 12.56
C PRO A 409 -18.46 9.58 11.09
N TYR A 410 -17.34 10.25 10.80
CA TYR A 410 -16.77 10.42 9.46
C TYR A 410 -15.71 9.36 9.12
N LEU A 411 -15.46 8.44 10.06
CA LEU A 411 -14.53 7.32 9.93
C LEU A 411 -15.23 5.96 10.02
N ASP A 412 -16.56 5.95 9.81
CA ASP A 412 -17.43 4.77 9.97
C ASP A 412 -17.44 4.19 11.40
N GLU A 413 -17.19 5.02 12.42
CA GLU A 413 -17.11 4.65 13.85
C GLU A 413 -18.26 5.28 14.67
N GLU A 414 -19.45 5.43 14.09
CA GLU A 414 -20.64 6.04 14.74
C GLU A 414 -21.04 5.28 16.02
N GLU A 415 -21.00 3.93 16.00
CA GLU A 415 -21.30 3.11 17.18
C GLU A 415 -20.35 3.38 18.35
N LEU A 416 -19.09 3.73 18.08
CA LEU A 416 -18.12 4.09 19.10
C LEU A 416 -18.34 5.52 19.58
N TYR A 417 -18.70 6.44 18.68
CA TYR A 417 -19.04 7.83 19.02
C TYR A 417 -20.20 7.90 20.01
N ASP A 418 -21.27 7.14 19.77
CA ASP A 418 -22.47 7.10 20.61
C ASP A 418 -22.21 6.57 22.04
N GLN A 419 -21.09 5.87 22.25
CA GLN A 419 -20.68 5.40 23.57
C GLN A 419 -20.03 6.50 24.42
N PHE A 420 -19.49 7.57 23.81
CA PHE A 420 -18.82 8.64 24.55
C PHE A 420 -19.83 9.56 25.25
N HIS A 421 -19.54 9.91 26.50
CA HIS A 421 -20.20 11.03 27.17
C HIS A 421 -19.50 12.33 26.76
N LEU A 422 -20.11 13.07 25.83
CA LEU A 422 -19.51 14.26 25.20
C LEU A 422 -19.36 15.46 26.15
N ASP A 423 -20.08 15.45 27.27
CA ASP A 423 -20.04 16.45 28.35
C ASP A 423 -19.04 16.08 29.47
N GLU A 424 -18.35 14.94 29.35
CA GLU A 424 -17.36 14.47 30.30
C GLU A 424 -15.93 14.55 29.72
N PRO A 425 -14.89 14.72 30.56
CA PRO A 425 -13.52 14.68 30.09
C PRO A 425 -13.12 13.28 29.60
N TRP A 426 -12.10 13.23 28.73
CA TRP A 426 -11.56 11.99 28.16
C TRP A 426 -11.13 10.95 29.20
N ASP A 427 -10.76 11.38 30.41
CA ASP A 427 -10.29 10.55 31.52
C ASP A 427 -11.35 10.32 32.62
N SER A 428 -12.63 10.63 32.35
CA SER A 428 -13.74 10.30 33.26
C SER A 428 -13.84 8.79 33.49
N GLU A 429 -14.50 8.38 34.58
CA GLU A 429 -14.72 6.95 34.89
C GLU A 429 -15.42 6.19 33.75
N HIS A 430 -16.23 6.89 32.95
CA HIS A 430 -16.90 6.35 31.78
C HIS A 430 -15.99 6.36 30.55
N ASN A 431 -15.57 7.54 30.09
CA ASN A 431 -14.85 7.73 28.82
C ASN A 431 -13.48 7.03 28.80
N LYS A 432 -12.79 6.92 29.94
CA LYS A 432 -11.48 6.27 30.00
C LYS A 432 -11.52 4.79 29.59
N LYS A 433 -12.67 4.12 29.71
CA LYS A 433 -12.86 2.72 29.30
C LYS A 433 -12.80 2.56 27.77
N LEU A 434 -13.20 3.60 27.05
CA LEU A 434 -13.27 3.63 25.59
C LEU A 434 -11.90 3.88 24.93
N ILE A 435 -10.88 4.29 25.70
CA ILE A 435 -9.51 4.46 25.19
C ILE A 435 -9.00 3.20 24.48
N SER A 436 -9.36 2.02 25.01
CA SER A 436 -8.95 0.73 24.45
C SER A 436 -9.59 0.40 23.08
N GLN A 437 -10.60 1.15 22.66
CA GLN A 437 -11.31 1.00 21.39
C GLN A 437 -10.77 1.97 20.32
N MET A 438 -9.48 2.33 20.38
CA MET A 438 -8.87 3.25 19.40
C MET A 438 -9.04 2.73 17.96
N PRO A 439 -9.67 3.49 17.05
CA PRO A 439 -9.72 3.13 15.63
C PRO A 439 -8.32 2.90 15.06
N ALA A 440 -8.18 1.89 14.20
CA ALA A 440 -6.90 1.54 13.59
C ALA A 440 -6.31 2.70 12.76
N THR A 441 -7.17 3.56 12.22
CA THR A 441 -6.82 4.75 11.45
C THR A 441 -5.98 5.76 12.25
N TYR A 442 -6.15 5.83 13.58
CA TYR A 442 -5.36 6.72 14.43
C TYR A 442 -4.01 6.14 14.86
N ARG A 443 -3.68 4.91 14.45
CA ARG A 443 -2.38 4.32 14.78
C ARG A 443 -1.47 4.33 13.57
N ASP A 444 -0.35 5.05 13.68
CA ASP A 444 0.73 4.86 12.72
C ASP A 444 1.24 3.41 12.78
N PRO A 445 1.29 2.68 11.65
CA PRO A 445 1.69 1.27 11.60
C PRO A 445 3.14 1.00 12.00
N SER A 446 4.00 2.02 11.98
CA SER A 446 5.42 1.98 12.35
C SER A 446 5.70 2.54 13.76
N SER A 447 4.69 3.10 14.42
CA SER A 447 4.80 3.66 15.77
C SER A 447 5.06 2.59 16.82
N LYS A 448 6.01 2.87 17.71
CA LYS A 448 6.36 2.08 18.90
C LYS A 448 5.84 2.76 20.19
N ALA A 449 5.08 3.85 20.07
CA ALA A 449 4.42 4.49 21.20
C ALA A 449 3.51 3.50 21.95
N PRO A 450 3.16 3.74 23.23
CA PRO A 450 2.28 2.87 24.00
C PRO A 450 0.97 2.54 23.27
N LYS A 451 0.32 1.42 23.64
CA LYS A 451 -0.99 1.05 23.08
C LYS A 451 -1.99 2.19 23.30
N PHE A 452 -2.84 2.43 22.31
CA PHE A 452 -3.88 3.48 22.32
C PHE A 452 -3.34 4.92 22.25
N TYR A 453 -2.08 5.09 21.85
CA TYR A 453 -1.47 6.39 21.56
C TYR A 453 -1.34 6.58 20.04
N THR A 454 -1.48 7.84 19.63
CA THR A 454 -1.40 8.30 18.24
C THR A 454 -0.23 9.27 18.06
N THR A 455 0.40 9.21 16.89
CA THR A 455 1.41 10.16 16.40
C THR A 455 0.85 11.11 15.33
N TYR A 456 -0.38 10.90 14.86
CA TYR A 456 -1.06 11.85 13.98
C TYR A 456 -1.58 13.01 14.81
N LEU A 457 -0.84 14.11 14.86
CA LEU A 457 -1.09 15.27 15.72
C LEU A 457 -1.36 16.51 14.86
N VAL A 458 -2.24 17.39 15.34
CA VAL A 458 -2.36 18.72 14.73
C VAL A 458 -1.30 19.66 15.32
N PRO A 459 -0.63 20.50 14.51
CA PRO A 459 0.24 21.55 15.03
C PRO A 459 -0.56 22.62 15.78
N LEU A 460 -0.15 22.95 17.00
CA LEU A 460 -0.78 23.95 17.85
C LEU A 460 0.12 25.18 18.01
N GLY A 461 -0.46 26.34 17.72
CA GLY A 461 0.17 27.62 17.91
C GLY A 461 -0.71 28.75 17.41
N LYS A 462 -0.44 29.97 17.87
CA LYS A 462 -1.10 31.17 17.33
C LYS A 462 -0.87 31.22 15.82
N ASP A 463 -1.89 31.58 15.04
CA ASP A 463 -1.82 31.75 13.59
C ASP A 463 -1.60 30.44 12.80
N MET A 464 -1.87 29.29 13.42
CA MET A 464 -1.84 27.96 12.77
C MET A 464 -3.26 27.47 12.47
N ALA A 465 -3.39 26.34 11.77
CA ALA A 465 -4.68 25.73 11.45
C ALA A 465 -5.49 25.34 12.71
N PHE A 466 -4.79 24.98 13.80
CA PHE A 466 -5.39 24.66 15.08
C PHE A 466 -4.81 25.55 16.18
N GLU A 467 -5.71 26.18 16.93
CA GLU A 467 -5.39 27.02 18.08
C GLU A 467 -5.98 26.43 19.36
N GLN A 468 -5.53 26.93 20.51
CA GLN A 468 -6.11 26.52 21.80
C GLN A 468 -7.61 26.92 21.85
N PRO A 469 -8.49 26.03 22.32
CA PRO A 469 -9.92 26.33 22.45
C PRO A 469 -10.18 27.61 23.25
N THR A 470 -11.04 28.48 22.73
CA THR A 470 -11.53 29.69 23.41
C THR A 470 -12.98 29.50 23.88
N LYS A 471 -13.52 30.43 24.67
CA LYS A 471 -14.95 30.39 25.07
C LYS A 471 -15.90 30.41 23.87
N GLU A 472 -15.44 30.84 22.70
CA GLU A 472 -16.23 30.89 21.46
C GLU A 472 -16.28 29.53 20.73
N THR A 473 -15.51 28.54 21.19
CA THR A 473 -15.48 27.16 20.66
C THR A 473 -16.43 26.19 21.39
N GLN A 474 -17.31 26.72 22.26
CA GLN A 474 -18.27 25.96 23.06
C GLN A 474 -19.44 25.46 22.22
N ALA A 475 -19.39 24.21 21.78
CA ALA A 475 -20.49 23.53 21.12
C ALA A 475 -20.39 22.00 21.30
N LYS A 476 -21.53 21.29 21.19
CA LYS A 476 -21.55 19.82 21.08
C LYS A 476 -20.70 19.32 19.91
N SER A 477 -20.64 20.10 18.83
CA SER A 477 -19.73 19.94 17.71
C SER A 477 -18.73 21.10 17.73
N PRO A 478 -17.54 20.93 18.29
CA PRO A 478 -16.62 22.05 18.53
C PRO A 478 -16.10 22.62 17.21
N LEU A 479 -16.30 23.92 17.02
CA LEU A 479 -15.92 24.64 15.80
C LEU A 479 -14.54 25.27 15.97
N GLY A 480 -13.63 24.94 15.06
CA GLY A 480 -12.33 25.55 14.92
C GLY A 480 -12.37 26.72 13.93
N LEU A 481 -11.33 26.84 13.11
CA LEU A 481 -11.21 27.91 12.13
C LEU A 481 -11.96 27.61 10.84
N LYS A 482 -12.49 28.66 10.22
CA LYS A 482 -13.08 28.61 8.87
C LYS A 482 -11.98 28.66 7.82
N PHE A 483 -12.20 28.06 6.65
CA PHE A 483 -11.24 28.14 5.55
C PHE A 483 -10.94 29.58 5.09
N ALA A 484 -11.87 30.52 5.26
CA ALA A 484 -11.63 31.94 5.00
C ALA A 484 -10.52 32.58 5.87
N SER A 485 -10.12 31.93 6.97
CA SER A 485 -9.03 32.38 7.85
C SER A 485 -7.63 31.94 7.37
N PHE A 486 -7.56 31.13 6.30
CA PHE A 486 -6.34 30.62 5.69
C PHE A 486 -5.99 31.53 4.51
N THR A 487 -5.40 32.69 4.79
CA THR A 487 -5.15 33.71 3.76
C THR A 487 -3.99 33.35 2.84
N ASP A 488 -3.10 32.44 3.25
CA ASP A 488 -1.99 31.96 2.43
C ASP A 488 -2.39 30.80 1.51
N GLY A 489 -3.59 30.24 1.71
CA GLY A 489 -4.11 29.11 0.94
C GLY A 489 -4.23 27.84 1.78
N ILE A 490 -5.36 27.13 1.63
CA ILE A 490 -5.60 25.85 2.34
C ILE A 490 -4.71 24.71 1.83
N ASP A 491 -4.20 24.83 0.61
CA ASP A 491 -3.24 23.96 -0.06
C ASP A 491 -1.78 24.25 0.34
N GLN A 492 -1.51 25.35 1.05
CA GLN A 492 -0.18 25.71 1.55
C GLN A 492 -0.03 25.65 3.07
N THR A 493 -1.12 25.43 3.80
CA THR A 493 -1.10 25.29 5.27
C THR A 493 -1.22 23.83 5.72
N ILE A 494 -0.19 23.32 6.39
CA ILE A 494 -0.19 22.03 7.08
C ILE A 494 -1.15 22.09 8.27
N MET A 495 -2.06 21.13 8.34
CA MET A 495 -3.01 20.97 9.44
C MET A 495 -2.77 19.72 10.28
N LEU A 496 -2.09 18.70 9.73
CA LEU A 496 -1.85 17.41 10.38
C LEU A 496 -0.43 16.93 10.10
N VAL A 497 0.24 16.40 11.12
CA VAL A 497 1.60 15.85 11.02
C VAL A 497 1.66 14.46 11.63
N ASN A 498 2.54 13.61 11.10
CA ASN A 498 2.93 12.35 11.74
C ASN A 498 4.19 12.60 12.58
N ALA A 499 4.02 12.84 13.87
CA ALA A 499 5.09 13.21 14.80
C ALA A 499 5.89 12.00 15.31
N GLU A 500 6.99 12.27 16.00
CA GLU A 500 7.78 11.27 16.71
C GLU A 500 6.99 10.59 17.85
N ASP A 501 7.36 9.34 18.19
CA ASP A 501 6.69 8.56 19.25
C ASP A 501 6.76 9.26 20.61
N GLU A 502 7.79 10.07 20.85
CA GLU A 502 7.99 10.88 22.05
C GLU A 502 6.90 11.95 22.24
N ALA A 503 6.30 12.42 21.14
CA ALA A 503 5.20 13.38 21.16
C ALA A 503 3.82 12.69 21.19
N ALA A 504 3.77 11.36 21.11
CA ALA A 504 2.50 10.64 21.01
C ALA A 504 1.61 10.85 22.24
N VAL A 505 0.30 10.89 22.02
CA VAL A 505 -0.72 11.14 23.06
C VAL A 505 -1.78 10.05 23.04
N PRO A 506 -2.48 9.76 24.17
CA PRO A 506 -3.69 8.96 24.13
C PRO A 506 -4.70 9.58 23.16
N TRP A 507 -5.29 8.79 22.27
CA TRP A 507 -6.07 9.34 21.15
C TRP A 507 -7.33 10.13 21.56
N THR A 508 -7.92 9.84 22.73
CA THR A 508 -9.08 10.59 23.25
C THR A 508 -8.68 11.89 23.98
N LYS A 509 -7.41 12.00 24.39
CA LYS A 509 -6.90 13.13 25.16
C LYS A 509 -6.80 14.37 24.26
N PRO A 510 -7.35 15.53 24.67
CA PRO A 510 -7.26 16.78 23.91
C PRO A 510 -5.87 17.43 24.05
N ALA A 511 -4.83 16.71 23.63
CA ALA A 511 -3.44 17.17 23.56
C ALA A 511 -2.88 16.89 22.15
N ASP A 512 -2.05 17.77 21.64
CA ASP A 512 -1.43 17.67 20.32
C ASP A 512 -0.03 18.33 20.32
N LEU A 513 0.53 18.63 19.15
CA LEU A 513 1.91 19.11 19.01
C LEU A 513 2.00 20.63 19.22
N GLU A 514 2.45 21.07 20.40
CA GLU A 514 2.77 22.48 20.64
C GLU A 514 4.04 22.87 19.87
N VAL A 515 3.92 23.81 18.93
CA VAL A 515 5.02 24.21 18.04
C VAL A 515 5.90 25.26 18.71
N ASP A 516 7.20 24.95 18.85
CA ASP A 516 8.22 25.92 19.23
C ASP A 516 8.70 26.66 17.97
N ARG A 517 8.40 27.95 17.85
CA ARG A 517 8.79 28.73 16.66
C ARG A 517 10.31 28.83 16.47
N SER A 518 11.09 28.67 17.54
CA SER A 518 12.56 28.69 17.47
C SER A 518 13.17 27.37 16.99
N ASP A 519 12.42 26.27 17.09
CA ASP A 519 12.74 24.95 16.54
C ASP A 519 11.44 24.22 16.15
N ALA A 520 10.83 24.65 15.05
CA ALA A 520 9.55 24.15 14.54
C ALA A 520 9.63 22.67 14.14
N TRP A 521 10.84 22.18 13.94
CA TRP A 521 11.16 20.78 13.66
C TRP A 521 11.17 19.88 14.90
N LYS A 522 11.05 20.43 16.11
CA LYS A 522 11.04 19.62 17.34
C LYS A 522 9.94 18.56 17.29
N HIS A 523 10.31 17.29 17.49
CA HIS A 523 9.47 16.09 17.33
C HIS A 523 9.02 15.77 15.89
N LEU A 524 9.63 16.40 14.89
CA LEU A 524 9.36 16.21 13.45
C LEU A 524 10.60 15.84 12.63
N ARG A 525 11.81 15.73 13.23
CA ARG A 525 13.07 15.49 12.49
C ARG A 525 13.35 14.02 12.23
N ASN A 526 13.03 13.16 13.18
CA ASN A 526 13.32 11.73 13.15
C ASN A 526 12.09 10.92 12.75
N VAL A 527 11.33 11.44 11.78
CA VAL A 527 10.20 10.69 11.21
C VAL A 527 10.77 9.55 10.40
N ARG A 528 10.21 8.36 10.64
CA ARG A 528 11.02 7.14 10.64
C ARG A 528 11.58 6.75 9.29
N ILE A 529 11.05 7.26 8.17
CA ILE A 529 11.45 6.86 6.82
C ILE A 529 11.41 8.06 5.85
N PHE A 530 12.61 8.53 5.46
CA PHE A 530 12.99 9.57 4.48
C PHE A 530 12.49 11.01 4.66
N ALA A 531 11.25 11.23 5.14
CA ALA A 531 10.64 12.56 5.20
C ALA A 531 9.51 12.65 6.24
N LEU A 532 9.18 13.88 6.67
CA LEU A 532 8.02 14.18 7.49
C LEU A 532 6.75 14.07 6.65
N GLN A 533 5.83 13.19 7.05
CA GLN A 533 4.52 13.09 6.44
C GLN A 533 3.57 14.17 6.99
N VAL A 534 2.96 14.93 6.09
CA VAL A 534 2.04 16.03 6.43
C VAL A 534 0.72 15.93 5.66
N GLY A 535 -0.32 16.53 6.24
CA GLY A 535 -1.61 16.76 5.59
C GLY A 535 -1.95 18.25 5.60
N TYR A 536 -2.29 18.79 4.42
CA TYR A 536 -2.69 20.19 4.21
C TYR A 536 -4.18 20.40 4.51
N ALA A 537 -4.58 21.66 4.70
CA ALA A 537 -5.95 22.04 5.06
C ALA A 537 -6.99 21.76 3.95
N ASP A 538 -6.55 21.56 2.70
CA ASP A 538 -7.36 21.05 1.58
C ASP A 538 -7.43 19.51 1.51
N GLY A 539 -6.77 18.83 2.44
CA GLY A 539 -6.66 17.37 2.55
C GLY A 539 -5.60 16.72 1.66
N ALA A 540 -4.84 17.51 0.89
CA ALA A 540 -3.64 17.02 0.20
C ALA A 540 -2.60 16.52 1.20
N GLN A 541 -1.67 15.70 0.72
CA GLN A 541 -0.59 15.15 1.54
C GLN A 541 0.74 15.38 0.85
N ASP A 542 1.78 15.54 1.66
CA ASP A 542 3.13 15.63 1.14
C ASP A 542 4.14 15.05 2.14
N PHE A 543 5.38 14.94 1.67
CA PHE A 543 6.53 14.45 2.39
C PHE A 543 7.63 15.52 2.39
N ILE A 544 7.84 16.13 3.55
CA ILE A 544 8.82 17.21 3.71
C ILE A 544 10.15 16.66 4.18
N SER A 545 11.22 16.96 3.43
CA SER A 545 12.58 16.58 3.82
C SER A 545 12.98 17.23 5.16
N PRO A 546 13.51 16.48 6.14
CA PRO A 546 13.93 17.02 7.44
C PRO A 546 15.19 17.89 7.35
N LYS A 547 15.78 18.03 6.15
CA LYS A 547 16.90 18.93 5.86
C LYS A 547 16.47 20.35 5.53
N GLN A 548 15.17 20.60 5.35
CA GLN A 548 14.66 21.94 5.10
C GLN A 548 14.92 22.86 6.29
N SER A 549 14.93 24.17 6.02
CA SER A 549 15.18 25.18 7.06
C SER A 549 14.07 25.20 8.11
N ASN A 550 14.35 25.83 9.25
CA ASN A 550 13.33 26.04 10.27
C ASN A 550 12.24 27.00 9.78
N GLU A 551 12.65 28.01 9.01
CA GLU A 551 11.79 29.01 8.39
C GLU A 551 10.82 28.36 7.39
N PHE A 552 11.30 27.41 6.58
CA PHE A 552 10.49 26.71 5.58
C PHE A 552 9.36 25.88 6.21
N ILE A 553 9.67 25.06 7.22
CA ILE A 553 8.60 24.27 7.87
C ILE A 553 7.65 25.20 8.64
N LEU A 554 8.17 26.26 9.25
CA LEU A 554 7.34 27.19 10.02
C LEU A 554 6.35 27.95 9.14
N SER A 555 6.74 28.37 7.94
CA SER A 555 5.80 29.04 7.01
C SER A 555 4.65 28.12 6.62
N LEU A 556 4.93 26.84 6.35
CA LEU A 556 3.89 25.85 6.04
C LEU A 556 2.97 25.53 7.23
N LEU A 557 3.39 25.75 8.47
CA LEU A 557 2.54 25.57 9.66
C LEU A 557 1.63 26.78 9.93
N LEU A 558 1.97 27.95 9.39
CA LEU A 558 1.21 29.19 9.53
C LEU A 558 0.16 29.30 8.42
N ARG A 559 -0.97 29.95 8.74
CA ARG A 559 -2.10 30.10 7.80
C ARG A 559 -2.22 31.49 7.15
N ASN A 560 -1.45 32.46 7.63
CA ASN A 560 -1.60 33.89 7.32
C ASN A 560 -0.31 34.73 7.51
N ASP A 561 0.86 34.16 7.25
CA ASP A 561 2.14 34.87 7.29
C ASP A 561 2.51 35.59 5.97
N GLY A 562 1.76 35.36 4.89
CA GLY A 562 1.91 36.00 3.60
C GLY A 562 3.12 35.53 2.79
N GLN A 563 3.76 34.42 3.17
CA GLN A 563 4.90 33.84 2.45
C GLN A 563 4.43 32.69 1.55
N SER A 564 4.48 32.90 0.22
CA SER A 564 4.26 31.84 -0.78
C SER A 564 5.40 30.82 -0.69
N SER A 565 5.08 29.53 -0.53
CA SER A 565 6.05 28.43 -0.39
C SER A 565 6.80 28.04 -1.68
N THR A 566 6.90 28.95 -2.66
CA THR A 566 7.60 28.72 -3.92
C THR A 566 9.10 29.01 -3.77
N GLU A 567 9.89 27.99 -3.44
CA GLU A 567 11.31 27.86 -3.83
C GLU A 567 11.53 26.62 -4.70
#